data_AF-A0A2P7QDV3-F1
#
_entry.id   AF-A0A2P7QDV3-F1
#
_cell.length_a   1.000
_cell.length_b   1.000
_cell.length_c   1.000
_cell.angle_alpha   90.00
_cell.angle_beta   90.00
_cell.angle_gamma   90.00
#
_symmetry.space_group_name_H-M   'P 1'
#
loop_
_entity.id
_entity.type
_entity.pdbx_description
1 polymer ?
#
loop_
_entity_poly.entity_id
_entity_poly.type
_entity_poly.pdbx_seq_one_letter_code
_entity_poly.pdbx_strand_id
1 'polypeptide(L)'
;EFEADAGAAFPGHGNLKPEQQEIERLRRELAKMKAERDILKKSSGLLREGLDMRFAFVAKHRGIWPISWICEALGVSRSGFH
;
A
#
# COMPACT_ATOMS: atom_id res chain seq x y z
N GLU A 1 24.93 -21.56 15.35
CA GLU A 1 24.20 -22.82 15.11
C GLU A 1 23.10 -22.52 14.11
N PHE A 2 23.24 -22.99 12.88
CA PHE A 2 22.23 -22.89 11.83
C PHE A 2 21.56 -24.25 11.77
N GLU A 3 20.50 -24.42 12.55
CA GLU A 3 19.71 -25.64 12.52
C GLU A 3 18.91 -25.61 11.21
N ALA A 4 19.51 -26.20 10.19
CA ALA A 4 18.90 -26.36 8.90
C ALA A 4 17.67 -27.26 9.08
N ASP A 5 16.49 -26.65 8.97
CA ASP A 5 15.18 -27.30 8.88
C ASP A 5 15.18 -28.29 7.70
N ALA A 6 15.67 -29.50 7.96
CA ALA A 6 15.82 -30.57 6.97
C ALA A 6 14.47 -31.03 6.39
N GLY A 7 13.34 -30.58 6.97
CA GLY A 7 11.99 -30.81 6.45
C GLY A 7 11.56 -29.89 5.31
N ALA A 8 12.34 -28.85 4.98
CA ALA A 8 11.94 -27.81 4.03
C ALA A 8 12.63 -27.87 2.66
N ALA A 9 13.37 -28.94 2.36
CA ALA A 9 14.17 -29.00 1.14
C ALA A 9 13.33 -28.92 -0.15
N PHE A 10 12.06 -29.33 -0.13
CA PHE A 10 11.17 -29.26 -1.31
C PHE A 10 9.68 -29.06 -0.95
N PRO A 11 9.22 -27.83 -0.62
CA PRO A 11 7.80 -27.55 -0.47
C PRO A 11 7.20 -27.40 -1.87
N GLY A 12 6.51 -28.45 -2.34
CA GLY A 12 5.73 -28.40 -3.56
C GLY A 12 4.67 -27.29 -3.55
N HIS A 13 4.26 -26.88 -4.75
CA HIS A 13 3.39 -25.73 -5.03
C HIS A 13 2.15 -25.63 -4.12
N GLY A 14 2.12 -24.64 -3.22
CA GLY A 14 0.84 -24.10 -2.74
C GLY A 14 0.71 -23.72 -1.27
N ASN A 15 1.54 -24.24 -0.36
CA ASN A 15 1.45 -23.87 1.06
C ASN A 15 2.63 -22.97 1.48
N LEU A 16 2.41 -21.65 1.52
CA LEU A 16 3.33 -20.77 2.24
C LEU A 16 3.36 -21.22 3.70
N LYS A 17 4.57 -21.41 4.26
CA LYS A 17 4.76 -21.57 5.71
C LYS A 17 3.98 -20.46 6.43
N PRO A 18 3.33 -20.73 7.59
CA PRO A 18 2.52 -19.72 8.29
C PRO A 18 3.32 -18.45 8.60
N GLU A 19 4.62 -18.60 8.88
CA GLU A 19 5.54 -17.48 9.05
C GLU A 19 5.72 -16.63 7.78
N GLN A 20 5.76 -17.27 6.60
CA GLN A 20 5.85 -16.56 5.32
C GLN A 20 4.54 -15.85 4.96
N GLN A 21 3.39 -16.40 5.34
CA GLN A 21 2.10 -15.72 5.19
C GLN A 21 2.04 -14.45 6.04
N GLU A 22 2.50 -14.53 7.29
CA GLU A 22 2.59 -13.36 8.18
C GLU A 22 3.59 -12.33 7.64
N ILE A 23 4.76 -12.75 7.17
CA ILE A 23 5.73 -11.85 6.54
C ILE A 23 5.13 -11.13 5.34
N GLU A 24 4.39 -11.84 4.48
CA GLU A 24 3.76 -11.22 3.32
C GLU A 24 2.67 -10.23 3.72
N ARG A 25 1.84 -10.58 4.70
CA ARG A 25 0.84 -9.67 5.27
C ARG A 25 1.49 -8.42 5.82
N LEU A 26 2.50 -8.56 6.68
CA LEU A 26 3.23 -7.44 7.26
C LEU A 26 3.89 -6.57 6.19
N ARG A 27 4.47 -7.18 5.14
CA ARG A 27 5.04 -6.44 4.00
C ARG A 27 3.98 -5.62 3.27
N ARG A 28 2.77 -6.15 3.08
CA ARG A 28 1.65 -5.41 2.47
C ARG A 28 1.20 -4.25 3.34
N GLU A 29 1.07 -4.46 4.64
CA GLU A 29 0.71 -3.40 5.59
C GLU A 29 1.77 -2.30 5.60
N LEU A 30 3.05 -2.67 5.68
CA LEU A 30 4.16 -1.71 5.57
C LEU A 30 4.19 -0.98 4.24
N ALA A 31 3.88 -1.64 3.13
CA ALA A 31 3.80 -0.99 1.82
C ALA A 31 2.69 0.06 1.78
N LYS A 32 1.49 -0.27 2.30
CA LYS A 32 0.37 0.66 2.42
C LYS A 32 0.73 1.86 3.29
N MET A 33 1.25 1.62 4.50
CA MET A 33 1.60 2.68 5.45
C MET A 33 2.70 3.60 4.92
N LYS A 34 3.71 3.03 4.23
CA LYS A 34 4.76 3.84 3.59
C LYS A 34 4.18 4.70 2.46
N ALA A 35 3.29 4.14 1.64
CA ALA A 35 2.65 4.88 0.57
C ALA A 35 1.78 6.03 1.10
N GLU A 36 0.96 5.81 2.13
CA GLU A 36 0.14 6.86 2.75
C GLU A 36 0.99 8.03 3.27
N ARG A 37 2.07 7.72 4.00
CA ARG A 37 3.02 8.74 4.46
C ARG A 37 3.63 9.52 3.31
N ASP A 38 4.01 8.85 2.22
CA ASP A 38 4.60 9.52 1.06
C ASP A 38 3.58 10.35 0.27
N ILE A 39 2.32 9.89 0.19
CA ILE A 39 1.21 10.64 -0.39
C ILE A 39 0.98 11.94 0.39
N LEU A 40 0.85 11.86 1.71
CA LEU A 40 0.66 13.02 2.58
C LEU A 40 1.83 13.99 2.51
N LYS A 41 3.06 13.47 2.41
CA LYS A 41 4.25 14.30 2.23
C LYS A 41 4.25 15.03 0.88
N LYS A 42 3.86 14.37 -0.21
CA LYS A 42 3.82 14.99 -1.55
C LYS A 42 2.62 15.92 -1.75
N SER A 43 1.51 15.69 -1.05
CA SER A 43 0.29 16.51 -1.19
C SER A 43 0.46 17.92 -0.64
N SER A 44 1.53 18.21 0.11
CA SER A 44 1.95 19.58 0.47
C SER A 44 0.83 20.45 1.09
N GLY A 45 -0.07 19.87 1.87
CA GLY A 45 -1.15 20.61 2.56
C GLY A 45 -2.51 20.59 1.87
N LEU A 46 -2.68 19.81 0.80
CA LEU A 46 -3.94 19.65 0.05
C LEU A 46 -5.18 19.27 0.89
N LEU A 47 -4.97 18.77 2.10
CA LEU A 47 -6.05 18.45 3.05
C LEU A 47 -6.84 19.69 3.49
N ARG A 48 -6.31 20.90 3.28
CA ARG A 48 -7.02 22.16 3.55
C ARG A 48 -7.69 22.74 2.30
N GLU A 49 -7.39 22.19 1.14
CA GLU A 49 -7.90 22.63 -0.15
C GLU A 49 -9.21 21.93 -0.50
N GLY A 50 -9.90 22.50 -1.50
CA GLY A 50 -11.14 21.98 -2.06
C GLY A 50 -10.98 20.64 -2.78
N LEU A 51 -12.12 19.98 -3.07
CA LEU A 51 -12.18 18.67 -3.71
C LEU A 51 -11.50 18.66 -5.09
N ASP A 52 -11.63 19.73 -5.87
CA ASP A 52 -11.02 19.84 -7.20
C ASP A 52 -9.50 19.68 -7.16
N MET A 53 -8.84 20.33 -6.19
CA MET A 53 -7.40 20.22 -6.03
C MET A 53 -7.00 18.81 -5.54
N ARG A 54 -7.80 18.20 -4.67
CA ARG A 54 -7.59 16.80 -4.23
C ARG A 54 -7.68 15.82 -5.40
N PHE A 55 -8.69 15.93 -6.25
CA PHE A 55 -8.83 15.07 -7.41
C PHE A 55 -7.78 15.37 -8.49
N ALA A 56 -7.34 16.61 -8.65
CA ALA A 56 -6.21 16.95 -9.51
C ALA A 56 -4.91 16.25 -9.05
N PHE A 57 -4.67 16.18 -7.74
CA PHE A 57 -3.56 15.41 -7.19
C PHE A 57 -3.70 13.91 -7.46
N VAL A 58 -4.90 13.34 -7.29
CA VAL A 58 -5.20 11.92 -7.62
C VAL A 58 -4.87 11.64 -9.08
N ALA A 59 -5.37 12.48 -10.00
CA ALA A 59 -5.11 12.33 -11.44
C ALA A 59 -3.61 12.37 -11.78
N LYS A 60 -2.85 13.26 -11.12
CA LYS A 60 -1.40 13.40 -11.33
C LYS A 60 -0.58 12.21 -10.82
N HIS A 61 -1.02 11.58 -9.73
CA HIS A 61 -0.23 10.54 -9.04
C HIS A 61 -0.76 9.10 -9.22
N ARG A 62 -1.84 8.89 -9.98
CA ARG A 62 -2.44 7.57 -10.25
C ARG A 62 -1.52 6.53 -10.91
N GLY A 63 -0.40 6.96 -11.48
CA GLY A 63 0.63 6.08 -12.04
C GLY A 63 1.71 5.64 -11.03
N ILE A 64 1.72 6.23 -9.83
CA ILE A 64 2.73 5.98 -8.79
C ILE A 64 2.13 5.12 -7.68
N TRP A 65 0.89 5.41 -7.29
CA TRP A 65 0.16 4.68 -6.25
C TRP A 65 -1.24 4.31 -6.72
N PRO A 66 -1.83 3.22 -6.19
CA PRO A 66 -3.21 2.88 -6.42
C PRO A 66 -4.14 4.04 -6.06
N ILE A 67 -5.15 4.30 -6.91
CA ILE A 67 -6.14 5.37 -6.67
C ILE A 67 -6.82 5.21 -5.31
N SER A 68 -7.07 3.96 -4.88
CA SER A 68 -7.64 3.68 -3.56
C SER A 68 -6.80 4.25 -2.43
N TRP A 69 -5.48 4.07 -2.46
CA TRP A 69 -4.58 4.57 -1.43
C TRP A 69 -4.51 6.09 -1.43
N ILE A 70 -4.53 6.72 -2.60
CA ILE A 70 -4.52 8.18 -2.70
C ILE A 70 -5.83 8.78 -2.17
N CYS A 71 -6.98 8.22 -2.56
CA CYS A 71 -8.30 8.64 -2.09
C CYS A 71 -8.43 8.46 -0.57
N GLU A 72 -8.01 7.31 -0.04
CA GLU A 72 -8.00 7.04 1.42
C GLU A 72 -7.12 8.05 2.16
N ALA A 73 -5.89 8.28 1.69
CA ALA A 73 -4.96 9.23 2.32
C ALA A 73 -5.45 10.69 2.28
N LEU A 74 -6.19 11.09 1.24
CA LEU A 74 -6.75 12.45 1.09
C LEU A 74 -8.16 12.61 1.68
N GLY A 75 -8.76 11.54 2.20
CA GLY A 75 -10.12 11.54 2.76
C GLY A 75 -11.20 11.86 1.72
N VAL A 76 -11.04 11.41 0.47
CA VAL A 76 -12.03 11.60 -0.61
C VAL A 76 -12.60 10.26 -1.06
N SER A 77 -13.85 10.23 -1.51
CA SER A 77 -14.45 9.01 -2.06
C SER A 77 -13.83 8.66 -3.42
N ARG A 78 -13.54 7.38 -3.64
CA ARG A 78 -13.16 6.85 -4.95
C ARG A 78 -14.23 7.07 -6.01
N SER A 79 -15.51 7.04 -5.63
CA SER A 79 -16.63 7.27 -6.56
C SER A 79 -16.69 8.71 -7.05
N GLY A 80 -16.12 9.68 -6.32
CA GLY A 80 -16.06 11.07 -6.77
C GLY A 80 -14.96 11.34 -7.80
N PHE A 81 -14.10 10.35 -8.06
CA PHE A 81 -13.02 10.44 -9.06
C PHE A 81 -13.41 9.86 -10.43
N HIS A 82 -14.50 9.09 -10.49
CA HIS A 82 -15.03 8.45 -11.71
C HIS A 82 -16.29 9.14 -12.17
#